data_AF-A0AAV6SAD8-F1
#
_entry.id   AF-A0AAV6SAD8-F1
#
_cell.length_a   1.000
_cell.length_b   1.000
_cell.length_c   1.000
_cell.angle_alpha   90.00
_cell.angle_beta   90.00
_cell.angle_gamma   90.00
#
_symmetry.space_group_name_H-M   'P 1'
#
loop_
_entity.id
_entity.type
_entity.pdbx_description
1 polymer ?
#
loop_
_entity_poly.entity_id
_entity_poly.type
_entity_poly.pdbx_seq_one_letter_code
_entity_poly.pdbx_strand_id
1 'polypeptide(L)'
;MEMSLKQSTLVLLTVAVLVVSGQEHVDLDHREKTVDVAIGSSLTLHCKLKTEKYERFRVHWEFLPSSGPNSSQIIHKDLVDRSAKTSNRTTAQQYHWETYIIANVTDKNSGSYHCKVIEEIPGFENVQSKKTQVVIESLMETTAYPSVLTRKQATPNLVPEFPKWWMWMVLCLSILALFILLLICAVLRRRCRRRQEDPIYANTRPVAKQPSPRPGAPASNNLKAVPSSVNLRPPSPRRNSYKS
;
A
#
# COMPACT_ATOMS: atom_id res chain seq x y z
N MET A 1 23.57 3.65 -0.79
CA MET A 1 22.38 4.52 -0.92
C MET A 1 21.34 3.98 -1.91
N GLU A 2 21.56 2.79 -2.50
CA GLU A 2 20.66 2.18 -3.51
C GLU A 2 19.55 1.30 -2.90
N MET A 3 19.70 0.84 -1.65
CA MET A 3 18.71 -0.03 -1.01
C MET A 3 17.42 0.69 -0.59
N SER A 4 17.44 2.03 -0.43
CA SER A 4 16.24 2.78 -0.04
C SER A 4 15.35 3.17 -1.22
N LEU A 5 15.91 3.34 -2.43
CA LEU A 5 15.14 3.72 -3.61
C LEU A 5 14.28 2.55 -4.11
N LYS A 6 14.85 1.33 -4.13
CA LYS A 6 14.15 0.10 -4.56
C LYS A 6 12.98 -0.25 -3.64
N GLN A 7 13.12 0.01 -2.34
CA GLN A 7 12.08 -0.24 -1.36
C GLN A 7 10.95 0.80 -1.45
N SER A 8 11.29 2.07 -1.69
CA SER A 8 10.28 3.13 -1.93
C SER A 8 9.50 2.93 -3.23
N THR A 9 10.14 2.49 -4.32
CA THR A 9 9.42 2.21 -5.59
C THR A 9 8.44 1.05 -5.46
N LEU A 10 8.80 0.03 -4.67
CA LEU A 10 7.94 -1.13 -4.46
C LEU A 10 6.72 -0.77 -3.60
N VAL A 11 6.92 0.05 -2.55
CA VAL A 11 5.83 0.59 -1.73
C VAL A 11 4.91 1.50 -2.56
N LEU A 12 5.44 2.38 -3.40
CA LEU A 12 4.65 3.25 -4.27
C LEU A 12 3.84 2.46 -5.31
N LEU A 13 4.42 1.39 -5.89
CA LEU A 13 3.71 0.50 -6.80
C LEU A 13 2.60 -0.28 -6.08
N THR A 14 2.83 -0.78 -4.86
CA THR A 14 1.76 -1.44 -4.07
C THR A 14 0.64 -0.47 -3.69
N VAL A 15 0.96 0.79 -3.37
CA VAL A 15 -0.06 1.82 -3.09
C VAL A 15 -0.82 2.18 -4.36
N ALA A 16 -0.14 2.31 -5.51
CA ALA A 16 -0.79 2.61 -6.79
C ALA A 16 -1.73 1.48 -7.23
N VAL A 17 -1.37 0.20 -7.03
CA VAL A 17 -2.25 -0.94 -7.32
C VAL A 17 -3.47 -0.98 -6.40
N LEU A 18 -3.33 -0.63 -5.12
CA LEU A 18 -4.45 -0.55 -4.18
C LEU A 18 -5.41 0.62 -4.49
N VAL A 19 -4.92 1.71 -5.07
CA VAL A 19 -5.76 2.87 -5.43
C VAL A 19 -6.59 2.63 -6.71
N VAL A 20 -6.23 1.67 -7.55
CA VAL A 20 -6.95 1.36 -8.81
C VAL A 20 -8.02 0.28 -8.64
N SER A 21 -8.03 -0.46 -7.53
CA SER A 21 -9.13 -1.38 -7.20
C SER A 21 -10.31 -0.61 -6.58
N GLY A 22 -10.94 0.26 -7.36
CA GLY A 22 -12.19 0.89 -6.98
C GLY A 22 -13.28 -0.18 -6.90
N GLN A 23 -13.87 -0.37 -5.72
CA GLN A 23 -15.08 -1.17 -5.57
C GLN A 23 -16.27 -0.24 -5.77
N GLU A 24 -17.00 -0.38 -6.87
CA GLU A 24 -18.14 0.49 -7.18
C GLU A 24 -19.43 -0.13 -6.64
N HIS A 25 -20.22 0.67 -5.94
CA HIS A 25 -21.40 0.20 -5.20
C HIS A 25 -22.67 0.66 -5.91
N VAL A 26 -23.55 -0.28 -6.25
CA VAL A 26 -24.80 -0.02 -6.98
C VAL A 26 -25.98 -0.46 -6.15
N ASP A 27 -26.79 0.52 -5.76
CA ASP A 27 -28.01 0.32 -5.00
C ASP A 27 -29.19 -0.02 -5.91
N LEU A 28 -29.65 -1.27 -5.83
CA LEU A 28 -30.86 -1.79 -6.46
C LEU A 28 -32.05 -1.51 -5.53
N ASP A 29 -32.72 -0.38 -5.78
CA ASP A 29 -33.85 0.11 -5.00
C ASP A 29 -35.08 0.39 -5.89
N HIS A 30 -36.02 1.21 -5.41
CA HIS A 30 -37.23 1.55 -6.15
C HIS A 30 -37.03 2.67 -7.18
N ARG A 31 -35.79 3.06 -7.48
CA ARG A 31 -35.46 4.16 -8.39
C ARG A 31 -34.70 3.62 -9.61
N GLU A 32 -35.03 4.17 -10.78
CA GLU A 32 -34.27 3.94 -12.00
C GLU A 32 -33.03 4.85 -11.99
N LYS A 33 -31.88 4.27 -12.31
CA LYS A 33 -30.58 4.95 -12.28
C LYS A 33 -29.70 4.39 -13.39
N THR A 34 -28.76 5.20 -13.83
CA THR A 34 -27.62 4.76 -14.65
C THR A 34 -26.36 4.98 -13.85
N VAL A 35 -25.48 3.98 -13.81
CA VAL A 35 -24.20 4.04 -13.09
C VAL A 35 -23.08 3.62 -14.03
N ASP A 36 -22.05 4.45 -14.09
CA ASP A 36 -20.85 4.20 -14.87
C ASP A 36 -19.81 3.50 -14.00
N VAL A 37 -19.25 2.40 -14.50
CA VAL A 37 -18.32 1.55 -13.75
C VAL A 37 -17.09 1.30 -14.60
N ALA A 38 -15.91 1.51 -14.04
CA ALA A 38 -14.66 1.33 -14.77
C ALA A 38 -14.42 -0.15 -15.11
N ILE A 39 -13.92 -0.42 -16.32
CA ILE A 39 -13.49 -1.77 -16.71
C ILE A 39 -12.40 -2.31 -15.78
N GLY A 40 -12.46 -3.60 -15.45
CA GLY A 40 -11.52 -4.27 -14.54
C GLY A 40 -11.77 -4.02 -13.06
N SER A 41 -12.73 -3.16 -12.70
CA SER A 41 -13.12 -2.92 -11.31
C SER A 41 -14.01 -4.05 -10.75
N SER A 42 -14.44 -3.94 -9.49
CA SER A 42 -15.44 -4.84 -8.91
C SER A 42 -16.77 -4.11 -8.70
N LEU A 43 -17.86 -4.70 -9.19
CA LEU A 43 -19.21 -4.17 -9.06
C LEU A 43 -19.91 -4.85 -7.89
N THR A 44 -20.34 -4.06 -6.92
CA THR A 44 -21.05 -4.51 -5.72
C THR A 44 -22.51 -4.11 -5.80
N LEU A 45 -23.39 -5.08 -6.04
CA LEU A 45 -24.84 -4.87 -6.13
C LEU A 45 -25.47 -5.00 -4.74
N HIS A 46 -26.12 -3.94 -4.27
CA HIS A 46 -26.86 -3.93 -3.02
C HIS A 46 -28.37 -3.96 -3.26
N CYS A 47 -29.06 -5.00 -2.78
CA CYS A 47 -30.51 -5.09 -2.83
C CYS A 47 -31.12 -4.35 -1.63
N LYS A 48 -31.69 -3.16 -1.86
CA LYS A 48 -32.29 -2.30 -0.82
C LYS A 48 -33.80 -2.40 -0.76
N LEU A 49 -34.34 -3.59 -1.00
CA LEU A 49 -35.77 -3.86 -0.84
C LEU A 49 -36.11 -4.10 0.63
N LYS A 50 -37.29 -3.65 1.06
CA LYS A 50 -37.75 -3.84 2.44
C LYS A 50 -38.09 -5.31 2.66
N THR A 51 -37.37 -5.97 3.55
CA THR A 51 -37.57 -7.40 3.87
C THR A 51 -37.86 -7.65 5.34
N GLU A 52 -38.03 -6.60 6.15
CA GLU A 52 -38.21 -6.68 7.61
C GLU A 52 -39.35 -7.61 8.04
N LYS A 53 -40.43 -7.65 7.27
CA LYS A 53 -41.62 -8.47 7.54
C LYS A 53 -41.47 -9.95 7.18
N TYR A 54 -40.41 -10.33 6.47
CA TYR A 54 -40.21 -11.70 6.00
C TYR A 54 -39.30 -12.48 6.95
N GLU A 55 -39.79 -13.61 7.44
CA GLU A 55 -38.97 -14.54 8.24
C GLU A 55 -38.06 -15.38 7.36
N ARG A 56 -38.57 -15.82 6.21
CA ARG A 56 -37.82 -16.65 5.25
C ARG A 56 -38.13 -16.22 3.83
N PHE A 57 -37.10 -15.93 3.06
CA PHE A 57 -37.25 -15.40 1.71
C PHE A 57 -36.04 -15.73 0.83
N ARG A 58 -36.24 -15.69 -0.48
CA ARG A 58 -35.18 -15.81 -1.48
C ARG A 58 -34.89 -14.46 -2.10
N VAL A 59 -33.62 -14.20 -2.36
CA VAL A 59 -33.20 -13.05 -3.13
C VAL A 59 -32.60 -13.53 -4.45
N HIS A 60 -33.11 -12.99 -5.55
CA HIS A 60 -32.59 -13.23 -6.90
C HIS A 60 -31.99 -11.94 -7.42
N TRP A 61 -30.79 -12.03 -7.97
CA TRP A 61 -30.18 -10.96 -8.73
C TRP A 61 -30.34 -11.31 -10.20
N GLU A 62 -30.96 -10.40 -10.95
CA GLU A 62 -31.28 -10.59 -12.34
C GLU A 62 -30.54 -9.56 -13.19
N PHE A 63 -30.01 -10.04 -14.31
CA PHE A 63 -29.27 -9.25 -15.29
C PHE A 63 -29.93 -9.35 -16.65
N LEU A 64 -30.10 -8.20 -17.29
CA LEU A 64 -30.54 -8.08 -18.66
C LEU A 64 -29.40 -7.42 -19.46
N PRO A 65 -28.71 -8.15 -20.36
CA PRO A 65 -27.57 -7.60 -21.09
C PRO A 65 -28.02 -6.47 -22.02
N SER A 66 -27.18 -5.44 -22.17
CA SER A 66 -27.43 -4.35 -23.13
C SER A 66 -27.34 -4.82 -24.59
N SER A 67 -26.55 -5.86 -24.85
CA SER A 67 -26.40 -6.50 -26.16
C SER A 67 -26.66 -7.99 -26.01
N GLY A 68 -27.74 -8.51 -26.63
CA GLY A 68 -28.09 -9.92 -26.54
C GLY A 68 -29.60 -10.19 -26.54
N PRO A 69 -30.02 -11.42 -26.17
CA PRO A 69 -31.42 -11.77 -26.06
C PRO A 69 -32.11 -10.93 -24.98
N ASN A 70 -33.32 -10.44 -25.27
CA ASN A 70 -34.13 -9.57 -24.40
C ASN A 70 -34.69 -10.28 -23.15
N SER A 71 -34.09 -11.37 -22.69
CA SER A 71 -34.50 -12.13 -21.51
C SER A 71 -33.61 -11.81 -20.31
N SER A 72 -34.23 -11.58 -19.15
CA SER A 72 -33.48 -11.50 -17.90
C SER A 72 -32.93 -12.87 -17.52
N GLN A 73 -31.71 -12.88 -17.02
CA GLN A 73 -31.02 -14.06 -16.54
C GLN A 73 -30.77 -13.91 -15.04
N ILE A 74 -31.00 -14.98 -14.28
CA ILE A 74 -30.69 -14.97 -12.85
C ILE A 74 -29.20 -15.25 -12.70
N ILE A 75 -28.45 -14.26 -12.23
CA ILE A 75 -26.99 -14.35 -12.06
C ILE A 75 -26.59 -14.83 -10.66
N HIS A 76 -27.46 -14.63 -9.67
CA HIS A 76 -27.24 -15.11 -8.31
C HIS A 76 -28.55 -15.35 -7.58
N LYS A 77 -28.52 -16.27 -6.60
CA LYS A 77 -29.64 -16.58 -5.71
C LYS A 77 -29.13 -16.83 -4.31
N ASP A 78 -29.87 -16.32 -3.33
CA ASP A 78 -29.60 -16.58 -1.92
C ASP A 78 -30.90 -16.93 -1.20
N LEU A 79 -30.81 -17.79 -0.18
CA LEU A 79 -31.92 -18.17 0.69
C LEU A 79 -31.63 -17.64 2.10
N VAL A 80 -32.53 -16.78 2.56
CA VAL A 80 -32.41 -16.14 3.87
C VAL A 80 -33.46 -16.74 4.78
N ASP A 81 -33.00 -17.32 5.89
CA ASP A 81 -33.85 -17.78 6.97
C ASP A 81 -33.48 -17.04 8.25
N ARG A 82 -34.34 -16.11 8.68
CA ARG A 82 -34.19 -15.33 9.91
C ARG A 82 -34.77 -16.05 11.13
N SER A 83 -35.61 -17.06 10.92
CA SER A 83 -36.19 -17.87 12.00
C SER A 83 -35.13 -18.74 12.68
N ALA A 84 -34.11 -19.16 11.91
CA ALA A 84 -32.91 -19.83 12.39
C ALA A 84 -31.96 -18.85 13.11
N LYS A 85 -32.41 -18.27 14.24
CA LYS A 85 -31.55 -17.53 15.18
C LYS A 85 -30.59 -18.50 15.86
N THR A 86 -29.51 -18.88 15.16
CA THR A 86 -28.32 -19.38 15.84
C THR A 86 -27.61 -18.17 16.43
N SER A 87 -27.75 -18.03 17.75
CA SER A 87 -26.95 -17.16 18.61
C SER A 87 -25.50 -17.11 18.12
N ASN A 88 -24.93 -15.90 18.02
CA ASN A 88 -23.52 -15.58 17.70
C ASN A 88 -23.22 -15.05 16.29
N ARG A 89 -24.19 -14.49 15.54
CA ARG A 89 -23.84 -13.67 14.37
C ARG A 89 -23.49 -12.24 14.80
N THR A 90 -22.22 -11.87 14.66
CA THR A 90 -21.78 -10.47 14.69
C THR A 90 -22.54 -9.65 13.64
N THR A 91 -22.78 -8.36 13.89
CA THR A 91 -23.53 -7.43 13.03
C THR A 91 -23.09 -7.44 11.54
N ALA A 92 -21.84 -7.77 11.24
CA ALA A 92 -21.34 -7.93 9.86
C ALA A 92 -21.94 -9.14 9.10
N GLN A 93 -22.41 -10.17 9.81
CA GLN A 93 -22.95 -11.39 9.22
C GLN A 93 -24.46 -11.33 8.96
N GLN A 94 -25.11 -10.25 9.41
CA GLN A 94 -26.56 -10.08 9.37
C GLN A 94 -27.08 -9.60 7.99
N TYR A 95 -26.19 -9.13 7.11
CA TYR A 95 -26.55 -8.45 5.85
C TYR A 95 -25.85 -9.00 4.60
N HIS A 96 -25.23 -10.18 4.67
CA HIS A 96 -24.53 -10.77 3.51
C HIS A 96 -25.47 -10.95 2.30
N TRP A 97 -26.73 -11.31 2.55
CA TRP A 97 -27.75 -11.53 1.52
C TRP A 97 -28.13 -10.25 0.76
N GLU A 98 -27.80 -9.06 1.28
CA GLU A 98 -28.11 -7.81 0.58
C GLU A 98 -27.12 -7.55 -0.55
N THR A 99 -25.98 -8.24 -0.57
CA THR A 99 -24.85 -7.87 -1.44
C THR A 99 -24.45 -9.01 -2.37
N TYR A 100 -24.26 -8.69 -3.65
CA TYR A 100 -23.64 -9.59 -4.63
C TYR A 100 -22.50 -8.87 -5.35
N ILE A 101 -21.33 -9.52 -5.43
CA ILE A 101 -20.11 -8.92 -5.96
C ILE A 101 -19.74 -9.61 -7.29
N ILE A 102 -19.54 -8.80 -8.32
CA ILE A 102 -19.01 -9.21 -9.62
C ILE A 102 -17.59 -8.63 -9.71
N ALA A 103 -16.58 -9.49 -9.60
CA ALA A 103 -15.19 -9.07 -9.72
C ALA A 103 -14.76 -8.94 -11.18
N ASN A 104 -13.78 -8.06 -11.43
CA ASN A 104 -13.13 -7.85 -12.73
C ASN A 104 -14.15 -7.64 -13.86
N VAL A 105 -14.98 -6.62 -13.74
CA VAL A 105 -16.04 -6.34 -14.70
C VAL A 105 -15.47 -6.05 -16.09
N THR A 106 -16.19 -6.51 -17.10
CA THR A 106 -15.88 -6.37 -18.53
C THR A 106 -17.04 -5.68 -19.24
N ASP A 107 -16.84 -5.29 -20.49
CA ASP A 107 -17.90 -4.77 -21.38
C ASP A 107 -19.16 -5.64 -21.40
N LYS A 108 -19.01 -6.97 -21.28
CA LYS A 108 -20.12 -7.94 -21.21
C LYS A 108 -21.00 -7.81 -19.97
N ASN A 109 -20.51 -7.14 -18.93
CA ASN A 109 -21.26 -6.85 -17.72
C ASN A 109 -22.12 -5.59 -17.84
N SER A 110 -22.06 -4.88 -18.98
CA SER A 110 -22.93 -3.73 -19.27
C SER A 110 -24.37 -4.19 -19.54
N GLY A 111 -25.33 -3.60 -18.83
CA GLY A 111 -26.73 -4.00 -18.87
C GLY A 111 -27.54 -3.52 -17.70
N SER A 112 -28.80 -3.93 -17.66
CA SER A 112 -29.74 -3.59 -16.60
C SER A 112 -29.73 -4.66 -15.50
N TYR A 113 -29.45 -4.25 -14.28
CA TYR A 113 -29.51 -5.09 -13.09
C TYR A 113 -30.74 -4.77 -12.26
N HIS A 114 -31.32 -5.79 -11.62
CA HIS A 114 -32.36 -5.60 -10.62
C HIS A 114 -32.38 -6.79 -9.65
N CYS A 115 -32.90 -6.57 -8.44
CA CYS A 115 -33.09 -7.63 -7.47
C CYS A 115 -34.57 -7.93 -7.27
N LYS A 116 -34.86 -9.18 -6.94
CA LYS A 116 -36.21 -9.68 -6.63
C LYS A 116 -36.16 -10.46 -5.33
N VAL A 117 -37.01 -10.09 -4.39
CA VAL A 117 -37.20 -10.78 -3.12
C VAL A 117 -38.52 -11.55 -3.19
N ILE A 118 -38.48 -12.83 -2.82
CA ILE A 118 -39.63 -13.72 -2.84
C ILE A 118 -39.78 -14.32 -1.44
N GLU A 119 -40.84 -13.97 -0.73
CA GLU A 119 -41.18 -14.59 0.55
C GLU A 119 -41.52 -16.07 0.34
N GLU A 120 -41.03 -16.96 1.21
CA GLU A 120 -41.46 -18.35 1.18
C GLU A 120 -42.86 -18.52 1.80
N ILE A 121 -43.42 -19.73 1.68
CA ILE A 121 -44.74 -20.06 2.24
C ILE A 121 -44.73 -19.76 3.74
N PRO A 122 -45.79 -19.13 4.30
CA PRO A 122 -47.14 -19.01 3.73
C PRO A 122 -47.45 -17.73 2.94
N GLY A 123 -46.61 -16.69 2.99
CA GLY A 123 -46.96 -15.38 2.43
C GLY A 123 -46.84 -15.27 0.90
N PHE A 124 -45.82 -15.89 0.31
CA PHE A 124 -45.56 -15.93 -1.14
C PHE A 124 -45.66 -14.56 -1.85
N GLU A 125 -45.25 -13.48 -1.17
CA GLU A 125 -45.15 -12.16 -1.77
C GLU A 125 -43.85 -11.99 -2.56
N ASN A 126 -43.90 -11.27 -3.67
CA ASN A 126 -42.76 -10.97 -4.51
C ASN A 126 -42.58 -9.47 -4.70
N VAL A 127 -41.45 -8.94 -4.23
CA VAL A 127 -41.08 -7.53 -4.37
C VAL A 127 -39.87 -7.44 -5.30
N GLN A 128 -39.88 -6.47 -6.21
CA GLN A 128 -38.83 -6.30 -7.21
C GLN A 128 -38.34 -4.85 -7.22
N SER A 129 -37.03 -4.67 -7.36
CA SER A 129 -36.42 -3.36 -7.53
C SER A 129 -36.73 -2.82 -8.93
N LYS A 130 -36.54 -1.52 -9.12
CA LYS A 130 -36.43 -0.95 -10.45
C LYS A 130 -35.13 -1.43 -11.11
N LYS A 131 -35.08 -1.29 -12.43
CA LYS A 131 -33.88 -1.61 -13.22
C LYS A 131 -32.87 -0.49 -13.06
N THR A 132 -31.63 -0.87 -12.78
CA THR A 132 -30.49 0.03 -12.76
C THR A 132 -29.60 -0.31 -13.94
N GLN A 133 -29.42 0.63 -14.85
CA GLN A 133 -28.53 0.47 -15.99
C GLN A 133 -27.09 0.65 -15.51
N VAL A 134 -26.24 -0.34 -15.74
CA VAL A 134 -24.81 -0.27 -15.48
C VAL A 134 -24.11 -0.16 -16.83
N VAL A 135 -23.29 0.86 -16.99
CA VAL A 135 -22.48 1.11 -18.18
C VAL A 135 -21.03 0.88 -17.81
N ILE A 136 -20.36 -0.04 -18.49
CA ILE A 136 -18.95 -0.30 -18.24
C ILE A 136 -18.11 0.62 -19.14
N GLU A 137 -17.42 1.57 -18.53
CA GLU A 137 -16.57 2.52 -19.25
C GLU A 137 -15.16 1.96 -19.44
N SER A 138 -14.67 2.03 -20.69
CA SER A 138 -13.28 1.71 -20.99
C SER A 138 -12.40 2.93 -20.70
N LEU A 139 -11.33 2.74 -19.94
CA LEU A 139 -10.40 3.83 -19.59
C LEU A 139 -9.63 4.37 -20.81
N MET A 140 -9.78 3.72 -21.98
CA MET A 140 -9.02 4.02 -23.19
C MET A 140 -9.60 5.18 -24.02
N GLU A 141 -10.82 5.65 -23.71
CA GLU A 141 -11.47 6.72 -24.49
C GLU A 141 -11.09 8.14 -24.06
N THR A 142 -10.38 8.34 -22.94
CA THR A 142 -10.03 9.69 -22.46
C THR A 142 -8.89 10.37 -23.23
N THR A 143 -8.26 9.72 -24.22
CA THR A 143 -7.23 10.35 -25.09
C THR A 143 -7.73 10.78 -26.48
N ALA A 144 -9.01 10.63 -26.80
CA ALA A 144 -9.56 11.13 -28.06
C ALA A 144 -10.37 12.42 -27.80
N TYR A 145 -9.83 13.55 -28.27
CA TYR A 145 -10.47 14.85 -28.55
C TYR A 145 -11.93 15.07 -28.08
N PRO A 146 -12.24 16.17 -27.33
CA PRO A 146 -13.61 16.51 -27.02
C PRO A 146 -14.31 17.00 -28.29
N SER A 147 -15.08 16.14 -28.94
CA SER A 147 -16.03 16.54 -29.97
C SER A 147 -17.23 17.19 -29.27
N VAL A 148 -17.23 18.51 -29.36
CA VAL A 148 -18.37 19.40 -29.11
C VAL A 148 -19.56 18.93 -29.96
N LEU A 149 -20.49 18.17 -29.39
CA LEU A 149 -21.85 18.08 -29.89
C LEU A 149 -22.85 18.12 -28.73
N THR A 150 -23.22 19.37 -28.44
CA THR A 150 -24.47 19.87 -27.84
C THR A 150 -25.62 18.87 -27.78
N ARG A 151 -26.01 18.46 -26.56
CA ARG A 151 -27.39 18.08 -26.26
C ARG A 151 -27.83 18.79 -24.98
N LYS A 152 -28.65 19.83 -25.17
CA LYS A 152 -29.44 20.47 -24.10
C LYS A 152 -30.44 19.46 -23.56
N GLN A 153 -30.47 19.21 -22.24
CA GLN A 153 -31.72 19.27 -21.47
C GLN A 153 -31.52 19.42 -19.95
N ALA A 154 -32.18 20.46 -19.45
CA ALA A 154 -32.66 20.80 -18.11
C ALA A 154 -32.25 19.98 -16.86
N THR A 155 -31.62 20.68 -15.92
CA THR A 155 -31.74 20.53 -14.45
C THR A 155 -33.19 20.78 -14.00
N PRO A 156 -33.67 20.28 -12.84
CA PRO A 156 -33.07 20.55 -11.52
C PRO A 156 -33.06 19.35 -10.56
N ASN A 157 -32.08 19.28 -9.65
CA ASN A 157 -32.30 19.03 -8.21
C ASN A 157 -30.98 19.14 -7.45
N LEU A 158 -30.97 20.04 -6.46
CA LEU A 158 -29.88 20.24 -5.51
C LEU A 158 -29.69 18.97 -4.67
N VAL A 159 -28.68 18.18 -5.00
CA VAL A 159 -27.89 17.45 -4.01
C VAL A 159 -26.53 18.17 -3.98
N PRO A 160 -25.95 18.49 -2.81
CA PRO A 160 -24.61 19.04 -2.78
C PRO A 160 -23.64 17.96 -3.27
N GLU A 161 -23.41 17.92 -4.59
CA GLU A 161 -22.27 17.23 -5.17
C GLU A 161 -21.04 17.83 -4.50
N PHE A 162 -20.39 17.04 -3.64
CA PHE A 162 -19.11 17.41 -3.08
C PHE A 162 -18.19 17.74 -4.26
N PRO A 163 -17.73 18.99 -4.40
CA PRO A 163 -17.12 19.40 -5.64
C PRO A 163 -15.85 18.58 -5.85
N LYS A 164 -15.73 17.97 -7.03
CA LYS A 164 -14.54 17.26 -7.54
C LYS A 164 -13.23 18.03 -7.27
N TRP A 165 -13.32 19.35 -7.09
CA TRP A 165 -12.25 20.23 -6.63
C TRP A 165 -11.61 19.85 -5.28
N TRP A 166 -12.33 19.20 -4.36
CA TRP A 166 -11.76 18.73 -3.08
C TRP A 166 -10.62 17.74 -3.27
N MET A 167 -10.66 16.90 -4.31
CA MET A 167 -9.55 15.99 -4.63
C MET A 167 -8.28 16.77 -4.96
N TRP A 168 -8.41 17.91 -5.64
CA TRP A 168 -7.28 18.79 -5.95
C TRP A 168 -6.77 19.50 -4.71
N MET A 169 -7.64 19.87 -3.77
CA MET A 169 -7.22 20.46 -2.49
C MET A 169 -6.44 19.46 -1.63
N VAL A 170 -6.91 18.21 -1.55
CA VAL A 170 -6.19 17.13 -0.83
C VAL A 170 -4.87 16.81 -1.51
N LEU A 171 -4.83 16.77 -2.85
CA LEU A 171 -3.61 16.55 -3.61
C LEU A 171 -2.59 17.67 -3.41
N CYS A 172 -3.01 18.93 -3.48
CA CYS A 172 -2.17 20.09 -3.20
C CYS A 172 -1.64 20.08 -1.76
N LEU A 173 -2.49 19.74 -0.78
CA LEU A 173 -2.07 19.65 0.62
C LEU A 173 -1.04 18.53 0.84
N SER A 174 -1.22 17.39 0.16
CA SER A 174 -0.27 16.27 0.20
C SER A 174 1.09 16.64 -0.40
N ILE A 175 1.10 17.29 -1.58
CA ILE A 175 2.32 17.77 -2.23
C ILE A 175 3.03 18.81 -1.34
N LEU A 176 2.28 19.72 -0.73
CA LEU A 176 2.83 20.72 0.18
C LEU A 176 3.46 20.07 1.42
N ALA A 177 2.80 19.08 2.02
CA ALA A 177 3.33 18.34 3.15
C ALA A 177 4.64 17.60 2.80
N LEU A 178 4.71 16.98 1.61
CA LEU A 178 5.93 16.34 1.11
C LEU A 178 7.06 17.37 0.91
N PHE A 179 6.76 18.54 0.36
CA PHE A 179 7.74 19.61 0.18
C PHE A 179 8.29 20.12 1.52
N ILE A 180 7.41 20.34 2.51
CA ILE A 180 7.80 20.73 3.86
C ILE A 180 8.69 19.65 4.50
N LEU A 181 8.34 18.37 4.36
CA LEU A 181 9.13 17.26 4.89
C LEU A 181 10.53 17.21 4.26
N LEU A 182 10.63 17.45 2.94
CA LEU A 182 11.91 17.52 2.24
C LEU A 182 12.77 18.69 2.74
N LEU A 183 12.17 19.87 2.95
CA LEU A 183 12.86 21.02 3.52
C LEU A 183 13.37 20.73 4.93
N ILE A 184 12.52 20.17 5.81
CA ILE A 184 12.92 19.77 7.16
C ILE A 184 14.06 18.75 7.08
N CYS A 185 13.97 17.73 6.23
CA CYS A 185 15.04 16.75 6.02
C CYS A 185 16.34 17.42 5.55
N ALA A 186 16.27 18.39 4.63
CA ALA A 186 17.43 19.12 4.15
C ALA A 186 18.07 19.99 5.25
N VAL A 187 17.26 20.67 6.05
CA VAL A 187 17.73 21.47 7.20
C VAL A 187 18.35 20.58 8.26
N LEU A 188 17.71 19.46 8.62
CA LEU A 188 18.25 18.50 9.57
C LEU A 188 19.56 17.89 9.06
N ARG A 189 19.65 17.49 7.79
CA ARG A 189 20.91 17.02 7.19
C ARG A 189 21.99 18.09 7.23
N ARG A 190 21.67 19.35 6.93
CA ARG A 190 22.61 20.48 7.03
C ARG A 190 23.07 20.73 8.47
N ARG A 191 22.15 20.67 9.44
CA ARG A 191 22.47 20.84 10.88
C ARG A 191 23.29 19.68 11.44
N CYS A 192 23.01 18.43 11.06
CA CYS A 192 23.79 17.26 11.46
C CYS A 192 25.21 17.30 10.87
N ARG A 193 25.37 17.72 9.61
CA ARG A 193 26.70 17.90 9.01
C ARG A 193 27.50 18.98 9.73
N ARG A 194 26.89 20.14 10.03
CA ARG A 194 27.55 21.21 10.80
C ARG A 194 27.94 20.81 12.22
N ARG A 195 27.19 19.90 12.86
CA ARG A 195 27.54 19.36 14.19
C ARG A 195 28.76 18.44 14.20
N GLN A 196 29.18 17.92 13.05
CA GLN A 196 30.33 17.02 12.93
C GLN A 196 31.65 17.75 12.71
N GLU A 197 31.62 19.07 12.50
CA GLU A 197 32.80 19.88 12.14
C GLU A 197 33.57 20.48 13.34
N ASP A 198 33.13 20.23 14.59
CA ASP A 198 33.89 20.60 15.80
C ASP A 198 34.46 19.35 16.51
N PRO A 199 35.67 18.85 16.17
CA PRO A 199 36.41 17.99 17.08
C PRO A 199 36.99 18.84 18.20
N ILE A 200 36.18 19.12 19.23
CA ILE A 200 36.66 19.69 20.49
C ILE A 200 37.56 18.66 21.17
N TYR A 201 38.83 19.01 21.21
CA TYR A 201 39.95 18.43 21.95
C TYR A 201 39.54 18.03 23.38
N ALA A 202 39.24 16.75 23.61
CA ALA A 202 38.87 16.26 24.94
C ALA A 202 39.31 14.81 25.17
N ASN A 203 40.64 14.57 25.28
CA ASN A 203 41.23 13.66 26.28
C ASN A 203 42.76 13.58 26.14
N THR A 204 43.49 14.58 26.62
CA THR A 204 44.87 14.36 27.07
C THR A 204 44.83 14.20 28.59
N ARG A 205 44.86 12.95 29.06
CA ARG A 205 45.07 12.64 30.47
C ARG A 205 46.49 13.08 30.86
N PRO A 206 46.71 13.75 32.02
CA PRO A 206 48.05 13.95 32.53
C PRO A 206 48.63 12.59 32.94
N VAL A 207 49.59 12.10 32.18
CA VAL A 207 50.39 10.93 32.54
C VAL A 207 51.19 11.27 33.79
N ALA A 208 50.89 10.56 34.88
CA ALA A 208 51.64 10.63 36.12
C ALA A 208 53.09 10.20 35.87
N LYS A 209 53.99 10.98 36.45
CA LYS A 209 55.46 10.86 36.41
C LYS A 209 55.92 9.41 36.67
N GLN A 210 56.75 8.88 35.79
CA GLN A 210 57.65 7.76 36.10
C GLN A 210 59.10 8.18 35.79
N PRO A 211 60.05 8.10 36.75
CA PRO A 211 61.44 8.47 36.54
C PRO A 211 62.26 7.38 35.83
N SER A 212 63.23 7.84 35.04
CA SER A 212 64.32 7.14 34.32
C SER A 212 64.94 5.92 35.04
N PRO A 213 65.47 4.93 34.30
CA PRO A 213 66.94 4.93 34.09
C PRO A 213 67.39 4.49 32.68
N ARG A 214 68.18 5.37 32.05
CA ARG A 214 69.11 5.04 30.97
C ARG A 214 70.44 4.61 31.60
N PRO A 215 70.95 3.40 31.31
CA PRO A 215 72.26 3.27 30.66
C PRO A 215 72.30 2.02 29.74
N GLY A 216 72.87 2.00 28.55
CA GLY A 216 74.07 2.66 28.09
C GLY A 216 74.30 2.29 26.62
N ALA A 217 75.06 3.14 25.93
CA ALA A 217 75.61 2.86 24.62
C ALA A 217 76.67 1.74 24.70
N PRO A 218 77.15 1.27 23.55
CA PRO A 218 78.58 1.41 23.36
C PRO A 218 78.93 2.06 22.02
N ALA A 219 79.75 3.10 22.14
CA ALA A 219 80.54 3.68 21.07
C ALA A 219 81.66 2.71 20.68
N SER A 220 81.90 2.62 19.37
CA SER A 220 83.02 1.95 18.74
C SER A 220 84.35 2.65 19.09
N ASN A 221 85.31 1.84 19.54
CA ASN A 221 86.75 1.91 19.27
C ASN A 221 87.51 3.20 19.64
N ASN A 222 88.10 3.16 20.83
CA ASN A 222 89.46 3.67 21.06
C ASN A 222 90.41 2.47 21.13
N LEU A 223 91.68 2.63 20.72
CA LEU A 223 92.93 2.03 21.27
C LEU A 223 94.04 2.19 20.21
N LYS A 224 94.97 3.17 20.25
CA LYS A 224 95.91 3.67 21.30
C LYS A 224 97.24 2.92 21.27
N ALA A 225 98.34 3.70 21.22
CA ALA A 225 99.70 3.25 21.45
C ALA A 225 99.77 2.36 22.72
N VAL A 226 100.32 1.16 22.50
CA VAL A 226 101.04 0.21 23.37
C VAL A 226 101.51 0.78 24.75
N PRO A 227 101.58 -0.04 25.83
CA PRO A 227 100.85 -1.31 26.05
C PRO A 227 100.60 -1.68 27.54
N SER A 228 100.13 -2.93 27.72
CA SER A 228 100.11 -3.81 28.90
C SER A 228 98.65 -4.05 29.31
N SER A 229 98.06 -5.24 29.24
CA SER A 229 98.63 -6.60 29.28
C SER A 229 97.62 -7.62 28.72
N VAL A 230 98.13 -8.54 27.89
CA VAL A 230 98.02 -10.00 28.09
C VAL A 230 96.63 -10.67 27.98
N ASN A 231 96.48 -11.43 26.87
CA ASN A 231 95.85 -12.76 26.74
C ASN A 231 94.31 -12.87 26.91
N LEU A 232 93.55 -13.71 26.18
CA LEU A 232 93.82 -14.79 25.23
C LEU A 232 92.52 -15.05 24.43
N ARG A 233 92.70 -15.83 23.36
CA ARG A 233 91.86 -16.16 22.21
C ARG A 233 90.60 -17.02 22.53
N PRO A 234 89.79 -17.43 21.52
CA PRO A 234 88.34 -17.27 21.46
C PRO A 234 87.59 -18.62 21.64
N PRO A 235 86.31 -18.70 21.24
CA PRO A 235 85.89 -19.93 20.58
C PRO A 235 85.17 -19.67 19.26
N SER A 236 85.65 -20.32 18.22
CA SER A 236 84.84 -20.76 17.08
C SER A 236 84.31 -22.20 17.36
N PRO A 237 83.66 -22.88 16.41
CA PRO A 237 82.27 -23.27 16.50
C PRO A 237 82.04 -24.73 16.90
N ARG A 238 80.77 -25.00 17.21
CA ARG A 238 80.07 -26.29 17.08
C ARG A 238 80.60 -27.17 15.93
N ARG A 239 81.04 -28.40 16.20
CA ARG A 239 80.36 -29.64 15.75
C ARG A 239 81.02 -30.92 16.28
N ASN A 240 80.16 -31.76 16.82
CA ASN A 240 80.38 -33.16 17.19
C ASN A 240 80.66 -34.03 15.97
N SER A 241 81.44 -35.08 16.18
CA SER A 241 81.39 -36.31 15.37
C SER A 241 81.77 -37.52 16.23
N TYR A 242 80.75 -38.35 16.44
CA TYR A 242 80.72 -39.82 16.62
C TYR A 242 81.06 -40.51 17.95
N LYS A 243 79.99 -41.16 18.46
CA LYS A 243 79.93 -42.47 19.09
C LYS A 243 80.98 -43.46 18.53
N SER A 244 81.72 -44.14 19.39
CA SER A 244 81.47 -45.53 19.80
C SER A 244 82.36 -45.92 20.97
#